data_AF-A0A2H4GVB8-F1
#
_entry.id   AF-A0A2H4GVB8-F1
#
_cell.length_a   1.000
_cell.length_b   1.000
_cell.length_c   1.000
_cell.angle_alpha   90.00
_cell.angle_beta   90.00
_cell.angle_gamma   90.00
#
_symmetry.space_group_name_H-M   'P 1'
#
loop_
_entity.id
_entity.type
_entity.pdbx_description
1 polymer ?
#
loop_
_entity_poly.entity_id
_entity_poly.type
_entity_poly.pdbx_seq_one_letter_code
_entity_poly.pdbx_strand_id
1 'polypeptide(L)'
;EGGFFFKIFSNQKLLLTFGALFLIASIVMVGIRIARGSKTLRQYYIPLGILGISLISAVVVMKTVPFRENQVIRLTAFLNPEEFKQGAGYHLRASKPAVGSGRFFGKGLMNAEMTEGRIPHVPESSTDFIFASWAEQTGFLGSVF
;
A
#
# COMPACT_ATOMS: atom_id res chain seq x y z
N GLU A 1 13.29 -12.01 -0.81
CA GLU A 1 14.55 -11.34 -0.40
C GLU A 1 14.61 -9.96 -1.06
N GLY A 2 14.70 -8.87 -0.29
CA GLY A 2 14.71 -7.52 -0.85
C GLY A 2 15.98 -7.28 -1.68
N GLY A 3 15.81 -6.90 -2.95
CA GLY A 3 16.92 -6.63 -3.87
C GLY A 3 17.90 -5.56 -3.33
N PHE A 4 19.14 -5.58 -3.84
CA PHE A 4 20.20 -4.64 -3.45
C PHE A 4 19.76 -3.17 -3.42
N PHE A 5 18.99 -2.74 -4.43
CA PHE A 5 18.41 -1.40 -4.50
C PHE A 5 17.51 -1.08 -3.30
N PHE A 6 16.67 -2.03 -2.88
CA PHE A 6 15.78 -1.85 -1.73
C PHE A 6 16.58 -1.66 -0.42
N LYS A 7 17.70 -2.37 -0.25
CA LYS A 7 18.59 -2.19 0.91
C LYS A 7 19.25 -0.80 0.95
N ILE A 8 19.58 -0.23 -0.21
CA ILE A 8 20.13 1.13 -0.30
C ILE A 8 19.09 2.16 0.13
N PHE A 9 17.88 2.10 -0.44
CA PHE A 9 16.80 3.05 -0.12
C PHE A 9 16.19 2.85 1.27
N SER A 10 16.32 1.66 1.86
CA SER A 10 15.86 1.41 3.23
C SER A 10 16.87 1.91 4.29
N ASN A 11 18.13 2.14 3.93
CA ASN A 11 19.15 2.57 4.88
C ASN A 11 19.09 4.08 5.16
N GLN A 12 18.47 4.44 6.29
CA GLN A 12 18.29 5.82 6.73
C GLN A 12 19.60 6.61 6.88
N LYS A 13 20.67 5.97 7.39
CA LYS A 13 21.96 6.63 7.57
C LYS A 13 22.55 7.03 6.22
N LEU A 14 22.48 6.11 5.26
CA LEU A 14 22.97 6.32 3.91
C LEU A 14 22.21 7.47 3.22
N LEU A 15 20.87 7.46 3.27
CA LEU A 15 20.02 8.53 2.73
C LEU A 15 20.34 9.91 3.32
N LEU A 16 20.53 10.00 4.64
CA LEU A 16 20.90 11.25 5.29
C LEU A 16 22.31 11.73 4.88
N THR A 17 23.28 10.83 4.76
CA THR A 17 24.64 11.20 4.33
C THR A 17 24.67 11.74 2.91
N PHE A 18 23.96 11.11 1.96
CA PHE A 18 23.86 11.61 0.59
C PHE A 18 23.07 12.92 0.50
N GLY A 19 21.96 13.03 1.24
CA GLY A 19 21.18 14.26 1.31
C GLY A 19 21.98 15.45 1.85
N ALA A 20 22.73 15.25 2.94
CA ALA A 20 23.59 16.26 3.52
C ALA A 20 24.76 16.64 2.58
N LEU A 21 25.38 15.66 1.92
CA LEU A 21 26.44 15.90 0.93
C LEU A 21 25.94 16.80 -0.21
N PHE A 22 24.78 16.50 -0.79
CA PHE A 22 24.20 17.28 -1.88
C PHE A 22 23.81 18.70 -1.43
N LEU A 23 23.32 18.86 -0.20
CA LEU A 23 23.07 20.17 0.38
C LEU A 23 24.36 20.99 0.56
N ILE A 24 25.40 20.40 1.15
CA ILE A 24 26.69 21.07 1.35
C ILE A 24 27.28 21.48 0.00
N ALA A 25 27.28 20.58 -0.99
CA ALA A 25 27.74 20.87 -2.34
C ALA A 25 26.91 21.98 -3.02
N SER A 26 25.60 22.02 -2.80
CA SER A 26 24.73 23.10 -3.27
C SER A 26 25.13 24.45 -2.65
N ILE A 27 25.33 24.50 -1.32
CA ILE A 27 25.74 25.71 -0.58
C ILE A 27 27.12 26.20 -1.04
N VAL A 28 28.09 25.31 -1.20
CA VAL A 28 29.44 25.66 -1.69
C VAL A 28 29.36 26.27 -3.09
N MET A 29 28.56 25.69 -3.98
CA MET A 29 28.38 26.24 -5.33
C MET A 29 27.66 27.58 -5.36
N VAL A 30 26.73 27.84 -4.42
CA VAL A 30 26.14 29.17 -4.22
C VAL A 30 27.21 30.18 -3.81
N GLY A 31 28.10 29.82 -2.88
CA GLY A 31 29.24 30.66 -2.48
C GLY A 31 30.17 31.01 -3.65
N ILE A 32 30.52 30.01 -4.47
CA ILE A 32 31.34 30.22 -5.68
C ILE A 32 30.62 31.15 -6.68
N ARG A 33 29.30 31.03 -6.80
CA ARG A 33 28.51 31.91 -7.65
C ARG A 33 28.58 33.37 -7.19
N ILE A 34 28.52 33.64 -5.89
CA ILE A 34 28.66 35.00 -5.34
C ILE A 34 30.06 35.54 -5.64
N ALA A 35 31.10 34.72 -5.50
CA ALA A 35 32.49 35.13 -5.74
C ALA A 35 32.83 35.36 -7.23
N ARG A 36 32.31 34.52 -8.15
CA ARG A 36 32.63 34.56 -9.59
C ARG A 36 31.56 35.22 -10.47
N GLY A 37 30.37 35.53 -9.95
CA GLY A 37 29.27 36.16 -10.68
C GLY A 37 28.62 35.32 -11.80
N SER A 38 29.16 34.14 -12.14
CA SER A 38 28.70 33.33 -13.28
C SER A 38 27.28 32.79 -13.08
N LYS A 39 26.40 33.10 -14.05
CA LYS A 39 24.99 32.65 -14.09
C LYS A 39 24.84 31.16 -14.43
N THR A 40 25.85 30.55 -15.06
CA THR A 40 25.82 29.14 -15.47
C THR A 40 25.76 28.19 -14.27
N LEU A 41 26.37 28.55 -13.14
CA LEU A 41 26.35 27.71 -11.92
C LEU A 41 24.93 27.48 -11.36
N ARG A 42 23.97 28.35 -11.72
CA ARG A 42 22.56 28.24 -11.32
C ARG A 42 21.90 26.94 -11.74
N GLN A 43 22.27 26.40 -12.89
CA GLN A 43 21.68 25.16 -13.38
C GLN A 43 22.14 23.93 -12.58
N TYR A 44 23.22 24.03 -11.81
CA TYR A 44 23.78 22.91 -11.04
C TYR A 44 23.41 22.95 -9.56
N TYR A 45 23.52 24.10 -8.88
CA TYR A 45 23.26 24.12 -7.43
C TYR A 45 21.78 24.00 -7.06
N ILE A 46 20.86 24.48 -7.91
CA ILE A 46 19.40 24.40 -7.66
C ILE A 46 18.92 22.94 -7.64
N PRO A 47 19.10 22.13 -8.70
CA PRO A 47 18.64 20.74 -8.67
C PRO A 47 19.36 19.93 -7.59
N LEU A 48 20.64 20.19 -7.33
CA LEU A 48 21.39 19.49 -6.28
C LEU A 48 20.83 19.79 -4.88
N GLY A 49 20.44 21.04 -4.63
CA GLY A 49 19.79 21.44 -3.38
C GLY A 49 18.40 20.80 -3.23
N ILE A 50 17.60 20.78 -4.31
CA ILE A 50 16.29 20.12 -4.31
C ILE A 50 16.43 18.62 -4.02
N LEU A 51 17.39 17.95 -4.66
CA LEU A 51 17.69 16.54 -4.41
C LEU A 51 18.13 16.30 -2.96
N GLY A 52 19.01 17.14 -2.42
CA GLY A 52 19.44 17.05 -1.02
C GLY A 52 18.28 17.19 -0.03
N ILE A 53 17.42 18.20 -0.21
CA ILE A 53 16.23 18.42 0.62
C ILE A 53 15.26 17.25 0.50
N SER A 54 15.03 16.73 -0.72
CA SER A 54 14.11 15.61 -0.96
C SER A 54 14.57 14.32 -0.28
N LEU A 55 15.88 14.05 -0.22
CA LEU A 55 16.39 12.84 0.45
C LEU A 55 16.26 12.94 1.96
N ILE A 56 16.48 14.13 2.53
CA ILE A 56 16.33 14.36 3.97
C ILE A 56 14.85 14.32 4.36
N SER A 57 13.96 14.95 3.57
CA SER A 57 12.52 14.93 3.83
C SER A 57 11.95 13.51 3.75
N ALA A 58 12.43 12.67 2.83
CA ALA A 58 12.04 11.27 2.77
C ALA A 58 12.33 10.53 4.08
N VAL A 59 13.50 10.74 4.69
CA VAL A 59 13.85 10.12 5.98
C VAL A 59 12.98 10.65 7.12
N VAL A 60 12.67 11.95 7.12
CA VAL A 60 11.76 12.56 8.10
C VAL A 60 10.38 11.91 7.99
N VAL A 61 9.81 11.84 6.79
CA VAL A 61 8.50 11.21 6.53
C VAL A 61 8.49 9.74 6.99
N MET A 62 9.55 8.98 6.72
CA MET A 62 9.67 7.59 7.18
C MET A 62 9.67 7.44 8.71
N LYS A 63 10.10 8.48 9.45
CA LYS A 63 10.09 8.47 10.92
C LYS A 63 8.84 9.08 11.54
N THR A 64 8.28 10.11 10.89
CA THR A 64 7.20 10.93 11.45
C THR A 64 5.83 10.51 11.00
N VAL A 65 5.70 9.75 9.91
CA VAL A 65 4.44 9.12 9.52
C VAL A 65 4.35 7.82 10.30
N PRO A 66 3.58 7.76 11.40
CA PRO A 66 3.22 6.48 11.98
C PRO A 66 2.39 5.77 10.91
N PHE A 67 2.98 4.80 10.22
CA PHE A 67 2.18 3.74 9.63
C PHE A 67 1.46 3.11 10.81
N ARG A 68 0.20 3.49 11.03
CA ARG A 68 -0.62 2.87 12.07
C ARG A 68 -0.56 1.37 11.79
N GLU A 69 -0.19 0.57 12.77
CA GLU A 69 0.02 -0.88 12.60
C GLU A 69 -1.18 -1.52 11.89
N ASN A 70 -2.39 -1.02 12.16
CA ASN A 70 -3.64 -1.40 11.50
C ASN A 70 -3.64 -1.21 9.97
N GLN A 71 -2.98 -0.18 9.44
CA GLN A 71 -2.89 0.08 7.99
C GLN A 71 -1.95 -0.92 7.31
N VAL A 72 -0.81 -1.20 7.95
CA VAL A 72 0.15 -2.20 7.47
C VAL A 72 -0.51 -3.58 7.49
N ILE A 73 -1.15 -3.95 8.60
CA ILE A 73 -1.85 -5.23 8.75
C ILE A 73 -2.93 -5.40 7.67
N ARG A 74 -3.70 -4.37 7.32
CA ARG A 74 -4.71 -4.47 6.25
C ARG A 74 -4.09 -4.69 4.87
N LEU A 75 -2.99 -3.99 4.56
CA LEU A 75 -2.27 -4.16 3.28
C LEU A 75 -1.62 -5.56 3.19
N THR A 76 -0.97 -6.01 4.27
CA THR A 76 -0.33 -7.32 4.32
C THR A 76 -1.36 -8.44 4.32
N ALA A 77 -2.48 -8.30 5.02
CA ALA A 77 -3.59 -9.25 4.99
C ALA A 77 -4.30 -9.31 3.64
N PHE A 78 -4.30 -8.23 2.86
CA PHE A 78 -4.81 -8.24 1.49
C PHE A 78 -3.89 -9.01 0.54
N LEU A 79 -2.56 -8.81 0.65
CA LEU A 79 -1.55 -9.47 -0.18
C LEU A 79 -1.39 -10.96 0.17
N ASN A 80 -1.35 -11.28 1.47
CA ASN A 80 -1.20 -12.64 2.00
C ASN A 80 -2.34 -12.98 2.99
N PRO A 81 -3.56 -13.23 2.50
CA PRO A 81 -4.72 -13.52 3.34
C PRO A 81 -4.60 -14.85 4.11
N GLU A 82 -3.73 -15.76 3.70
CA GLU A 82 -3.48 -17.03 4.41
C GLU A 82 -2.75 -16.85 5.74
N GLU A 83 -2.00 -15.76 5.92
CA GLU A 83 -1.27 -15.47 7.15
C GLU A 83 -2.19 -14.84 8.23
N PHE A 84 -3.27 -14.17 7.80
CA PHE A 84 -4.18 -13.39 8.67
C PHE A 84 -5.60 -14.00 8.74
N LYS A 85 -5.69 -15.31 9.02
CA LYS A 85 -6.94 -16.10 8.93
C LYS A 85 -8.08 -15.66 9.85
N GLN A 86 -7.77 -15.10 11.03
CA GLN A 86 -8.77 -14.75 12.05
C GLN A 86 -8.85 -13.23 12.33
N GLY A 87 -8.18 -12.41 11.51
CA GLY A 87 -8.06 -10.96 11.72
C GLY A 87 -8.47 -10.16 10.48
N ALA A 88 -7.65 -9.18 10.10
CA ALA A 88 -7.93 -8.29 8.96
C ALA A 88 -8.16 -9.02 7.62
N GLY A 89 -7.70 -10.27 7.47
CA GLY A 89 -7.90 -11.10 6.27
C GLY A 89 -9.16 -11.97 6.29
N TYR A 90 -9.89 -12.05 7.42
CA TYR A 90 -11.04 -12.96 7.59
C TYR A 90 -12.16 -12.67 6.58
N HIS A 91 -12.56 -11.41 6.44
CA HIS A 91 -13.61 -11.00 5.50
C HIS A 91 -13.27 -11.35 4.04
N LEU A 92 -12.01 -11.19 3.63
CA LEU A 92 -11.56 -11.52 2.27
C LEU A 92 -11.51 -13.04 2.04
N ARG A 93 -11.09 -13.80 3.05
CA ARG A 93 -11.07 -15.27 3.02
C ARG A 93 -12.49 -15.86 3.01
N ALA A 94 -13.43 -15.27 3.74
CA ALA A 94 -14.79 -15.78 3.86
C ALA A 94 -15.64 -15.44 2.61
N SER A 95 -15.48 -14.26 2.04
CA SER A 95 -16.25 -13.81 0.87
C SER A 95 -15.92 -14.54 -0.44
N LYS A 96 -14.64 -14.90 -0.67
CA LYS A 96 -14.22 -15.59 -1.90
C LYS A 96 -14.91 -16.96 -2.09
N PRO A 97 -14.92 -17.88 -1.11
CA PRO A 97 -15.66 -19.13 -1.20
C PRO A 97 -17.18 -18.95 -1.31
N ALA A 98 -17.75 -17.93 -0.64
CA ALA A 98 -19.18 -17.65 -0.71
C ALA A 98 -19.63 -17.38 -2.16
N VAL A 99 -18.94 -16.46 -2.86
CA VAL A 99 -19.15 -16.20 -4.29
C VAL A 99 -18.94 -17.46 -5.12
N GLY A 100 -17.86 -18.21 -4.88
CA GLY A 100 -17.56 -19.44 -5.61
C GLY A 100 -18.59 -20.56 -5.40
N SER A 101 -19.31 -20.55 -4.29
CA SER A 101 -20.28 -21.60 -3.94
C SER A 101 -21.59 -21.50 -4.71
N GLY A 102 -21.91 -20.32 -5.27
CA GLY A 102 -23.08 -20.11 -6.13
C GLY A 102 -23.01 -20.83 -7.47
N ARG A 103 -21.82 -21.26 -7.94
CA ARG A 103 -21.65 -21.96 -9.23
C ARG A 103 -22.39 -21.23 -10.37
N PHE A 104 -22.87 -21.94 -11.41
CA PHE A 104 -23.52 -21.30 -12.56
C PHE A 104 -24.95 -20.82 -12.28
N PHE A 105 -25.73 -21.56 -11.47
CA PHE A 105 -27.18 -21.37 -11.31
C PHE A 105 -27.61 -20.87 -9.92
N GLY A 106 -26.67 -20.74 -8.98
CA GLY A 106 -26.95 -20.36 -7.60
C GLY A 106 -27.40 -21.55 -6.74
N LYS A 107 -27.52 -21.29 -5.44
CA LYS A 107 -28.09 -22.24 -4.46
C LYS A 107 -29.60 -22.04 -4.24
N GLY A 108 -30.18 -21.00 -4.84
CA GLY A 108 -31.57 -20.60 -4.65
C GLY A 108 -31.73 -19.43 -3.67
N LEU A 109 -32.84 -18.70 -3.83
CA LEU A 109 -33.19 -17.55 -3.01
C LEU A 109 -33.35 -17.99 -1.54
N MET A 110 -32.74 -17.26 -0.60
CA MET A 110 -32.71 -17.60 0.84
C MET A 110 -31.94 -18.88 1.23
N ASN A 111 -31.15 -19.46 0.31
CA ASN A 111 -30.29 -20.62 0.58
C ASN A 111 -28.79 -20.25 0.61
N ALA A 112 -28.46 -19.05 1.10
CA ALA A 112 -27.08 -18.55 1.14
C ALA A 112 -26.36 -19.04 2.41
N GLU A 113 -26.10 -20.33 2.52
CA GLU A 113 -25.55 -20.97 3.73
C GLU A 113 -24.20 -20.39 4.19
N MET A 114 -23.33 -19.99 3.25
CA MET A 114 -22.02 -19.40 3.57
C MET A 114 -22.15 -17.94 4.01
N THR A 115 -23.18 -17.24 3.54
CA THR A 115 -23.39 -15.81 3.73
C THR A 115 -24.34 -15.49 4.90
N GLU A 116 -25.27 -16.38 5.24
CA GLU A 116 -26.28 -16.20 6.30
C GLU A 116 -25.95 -16.89 7.64
N GLY A 117 -24.86 -17.67 7.73
CA GLY A 117 -24.28 -18.08 9.03
C GLY A 117 -24.13 -19.58 9.30
N ARG A 118 -24.04 -20.45 8.28
CA ARG A 118 -23.94 -21.90 8.47
C ARG A 118 -22.57 -22.53 8.18
N ILE A 119 -21.50 -21.73 7.94
CA ILE A 119 -20.03 -22.05 7.88
C ILE A 119 -19.41 -21.67 6.51
N PRO A 120 -18.25 -20.96 6.43
CA PRO A 120 -17.69 -19.95 7.34
C PRO A 120 -18.40 -18.60 7.16
N HIS A 121 -18.87 -18.01 8.25
CA HIS A 121 -19.73 -16.83 8.24
C HIS A 121 -18.99 -15.59 7.71
N VAL A 122 -19.47 -15.00 6.61
CA VAL A 122 -19.09 -13.66 6.19
C VAL A 122 -19.77 -12.65 7.13
N PRO A 123 -19.04 -11.91 7.97
CA PRO A 123 -19.65 -10.89 8.83
C PRO A 123 -20.18 -9.78 7.95
N GLU A 124 -21.36 -9.25 8.28
CA GLU A 124 -21.98 -8.13 7.56
C GLU A 124 -22.33 -8.45 6.10
N SER A 125 -22.89 -9.64 5.90
CA SER A 125 -23.31 -10.13 4.58
C SER A 125 -24.39 -9.32 3.88
N SER A 126 -25.24 -8.64 4.64
CA SER A 126 -26.33 -7.81 4.11
C SER A 126 -25.89 -6.40 3.69
N THR A 127 -24.72 -5.94 4.15
CA THR A 127 -24.22 -4.57 3.88
C THR A 127 -22.97 -4.63 3.02
N ASP A 128 -21.83 -5.01 3.58
CA ASP A 128 -20.52 -4.93 2.93
C ASP A 128 -20.27 -6.09 1.95
N PHE A 129 -21.02 -7.19 2.08
CA PHE A 129 -20.90 -8.39 1.24
C PHE A 129 -22.20 -8.80 0.55
N ILE A 130 -23.09 -7.85 0.27
CA ILE A 130 -24.39 -8.12 -0.38
C ILE A 130 -24.22 -8.82 -1.74
N PHE A 131 -23.16 -8.49 -2.49
CA PHE A 131 -22.85 -9.16 -3.76
C PHE A 131 -22.45 -10.62 -3.57
N ALA A 132 -21.72 -10.95 -2.50
CA ALA A 132 -21.39 -12.35 -2.22
C ALA A 132 -22.65 -13.17 -1.90
N SER A 133 -23.62 -12.57 -1.18
CA SER A 133 -24.94 -13.17 -0.95
C SER A 133 -25.70 -13.36 -2.27
N TRP A 134 -25.75 -12.32 -3.10
CA TRP A 134 -26.45 -12.35 -4.38
C TRP A 134 -25.87 -13.41 -5.33
N ALA A 135 -24.55 -13.47 -5.46
CA ALA A 135 -23.86 -14.44 -6.29
C ALA A 135 -24.01 -15.87 -5.77
N GLU A 136 -24.07 -16.08 -4.45
CA GLU A 136 -24.35 -17.40 -3.87
C GLU A 136 -25.79 -17.87 -4.20
N GLN A 137 -26.76 -16.96 -4.14
CA GLN A 137 -28.18 -17.27 -4.37
C GLN A 137 -28.52 -17.47 -5.85
N THR A 138 -27.98 -16.62 -6.72
CA THR A 138 -28.36 -16.55 -8.15
C THR A 138 -27.29 -17.12 -9.10
N GLY A 139 -26.09 -17.41 -8.59
CA GLY A 139 -24.99 -17.96 -9.35
C GLY A 139 -24.39 -16.98 -10.35
N PHE A 140 -23.55 -17.50 -11.24
CA PHE A 140 -22.92 -16.73 -12.30
C PHE A 140 -23.96 -16.03 -13.20
N LEU A 141 -25.05 -16.72 -13.55
CA LEU A 141 -26.06 -16.16 -14.45
C LEU A 141 -26.75 -14.94 -13.84
N GLY A 142 -27.21 -15.00 -12.59
CA GLY A 142 -27.81 -13.82 -11.94
C GLY A 142 -26.80 -12.74 -11.52
N SER A 143 -25.49 -13.02 -11.59
CA SER A 143 -24.45 -12.02 -11.37
C SER A 143 -24.05 -11.28 -12.64
N VAL A 144 -24.31 -11.85 -13.82
CA VAL A 144 -23.93 -11.30 -15.14
C VAL A 144 -25.09 -10.54 -15.79
N PHE A 145 -26.33 -11.00 -15.57
CA PHE A 145 -27.54 -10.40 -16.11
C PHE A 145 -28.23 -9.52 -15.06
#